data_AF-A0A2V8GF44-F1
#
_entry.id   AF-A0A2V8GF44-F1
#
_cell.length_a   1.000
_cell.length_b   1.000
_cell.length_c   1.000
_cell.angle_alpha   90.00
_cell.angle_beta   90.00
_cell.angle_gamma   90.00
#
_symmetry.space_group_name_H-M   'P 1'
#
loop_
_entity.id
_entity.type
_entity.pdbx_description
1 polymer ?
#
loop_
_entity_poly.entity_id
_entity_poly.type
_entity_poly.pdbx_seq_one_letter_code
_entity_poly.pdbx_strand_id
1 'polypeptide(L)'
;MLALVMIAAFAGLAAAQTAPAGDAAAGKALWDGNTTSCKNCHANNAQGGYGPDLAGRKLTFAQFNHAVQKPWGVMPSFPQLNDKQVADLYAYVSGLPGVAEPGPWRFPLPDNAPKGQVVALSTIGCAMCHTPILDTPRRGIAEANGDFEWFKHM
;
A
#
# COMPACT_ATOMS: atom_id res chain seq x y z
N MET A 1 -32.19 35.16 46.75
CA MET A 1 -31.53 33.83 46.70
C MET A 1 -30.85 33.72 45.34
N LEU A 2 -29.53 34.01 45.28
CA LEU A 2 -28.75 33.86 44.05
C LEU A 2 -28.46 32.36 43.83
N ALA A 3 -28.91 31.81 42.70
CA ALA A 3 -28.54 30.47 42.28
C ALA A 3 -27.23 30.54 41.48
N LEU A 4 -26.12 30.07 42.07
CA LEU A 4 -24.87 29.83 41.37
C LEU A 4 -25.04 28.62 40.44
N VAL A 5 -24.97 28.85 39.14
CA VAL A 5 -24.86 27.77 38.13
C VAL A 5 -23.39 27.39 38.04
N MET A 6 -23.03 26.26 38.65
CA MET A 6 -21.70 25.64 38.53
C MET A 6 -21.62 24.94 37.16
N ILE A 7 -20.91 25.56 36.22
CA ILE A 7 -20.55 24.95 34.94
C ILE A 7 -19.40 23.97 35.21
N ALA A 8 -19.71 22.67 35.27
CA ALA A 8 -18.70 21.63 35.32
C ALA A 8 -17.95 21.56 33.99
N ALA A 9 -16.70 22.03 33.99
CA ALA A 9 -15.80 21.88 32.85
C ALA A 9 -15.41 20.40 32.70
N PHE A 10 -16.03 19.72 31.74
CA PHE A 10 -15.57 18.41 31.28
C PHE A 10 -14.28 18.59 30.47
N ALA A 11 -13.14 18.57 31.16
CA ALA A 11 -11.84 18.38 30.53
C ALA A 11 -11.73 16.91 30.07
N GLY A 12 -12.18 16.62 28.85
CA GLY A 12 -11.98 15.32 28.23
C GLY A 12 -10.49 15.10 28.01
N LEU A 13 -9.88 14.19 28.79
CA LEU A 13 -8.57 13.64 28.48
C LEU A 13 -8.68 12.88 27.15
N ALA A 14 -8.21 13.49 26.07
CA ALA A 14 -7.90 12.77 24.84
C ALA A 14 -6.69 11.87 25.12
N ALA A 15 -6.95 10.65 25.61
CA ALA A 15 -5.93 9.63 25.71
C ALA A 15 -5.39 9.35 24.30
N ALA A 16 -4.11 9.62 24.07
CA ALA A 16 -3.40 9.15 22.90
C ALA A 16 -3.53 7.62 22.90
N GLN A 17 -4.34 7.08 21.97
CA GLN A 17 -4.54 5.65 21.82
C GLN A 17 -3.19 5.06 21.38
N THR A 18 -2.45 4.51 22.34
CA THR A 18 -1.26 3.71 22.05
C THR A 18 -1.66 2.56 21.14
N ALA A 19 -0.87 2.33 20.09
CA ALA A 19 -1.07 1.21 19.19
C ALA A 19 -1.23 -0.09 20.00
N PRO A 20 -2.16 -0.99 19.62
CA PRO A 20 -2.22 -2.31 20.22
C PRO A 20 -0.86 -3.00 20.14
N ALA A 21 -0.51 -3.81 21.15
CA ALA A 21 0.74 -4.55 21.13
C ALA A 21 0.75 -5.51 19.93
N GLY A 22 1.67 -5.29 18.99
CA GLY A 22 1.87 -6.12 17.79
C GLY A 22 3.16 -6.94 17.87
N ASP A 23 3.17 -8.05 17.15
CA ASP A 23 4.31 -8.93 16.93
C ASP A 23 4.90 -8.68 15.52
N ALA A 24 6.10 -8.10 15.47
CA ALA A 24 6.78 -7.79 14.22
C ALA A 24 7.13 -9.03 13.37
N ALA A 25 7.36 -10.20 13.99
CA ALA A 25 7.64 -11.43 13.26
C ALA A 25 6.36 -11.97 12.58
N ALA A 26 5.24 -11.94 13.28
CA ALA A 26 3.92 -12.26 12.70
C ALA A 26 3.55 -11.25 11.59
N GLY A 27 3.83 -9.97 11.80
CA GLY A 27 3.65 -8.91 10.80
C GLY A 27 4.48 -9.15 9.55
N LYS A 28 5.74 -9.56 9.70
CA LYS A 28 6.60 -9.93 8.58
C LYS A 28 6.04 -11.12 7.79
N ALA A 29 5.51 -12.13 8.46
CA ALA A 29 4.88 -13.26 7.79
C ALA A 29 3.66 -12.83 6.97
N LEU A 30 2.83 -11.93 7.49
CA LEU A 30 1.71 -11.33 6.75
C LEU A 30 2.19 -10.48 5.57
N TRP A 31 3.26 -9.71 5.75
CA TRP A 31 3.87 -8.89 4.69
C TRP A 31 4.38 -9.71 3.51
N ASP A 32 5.02 -10.84 3.82
CA ASP A 32 5.61 -11.74 2.84
C ASP A 32 4.58 -12.68 2.19
N GLY A 33 3.41 -12.82 2.80
CA GLY A 33 2.33 -13.71 2.40
C GLY A 33 1.68 -13.34 1.08
N ASN A 34 1.27 -14.36 0.32
CA ASN A 34 0.66 -14.18 -0.99
C ASN A 34 -0.77 -13.62 -0.94
N THR A 35 -1.47 -13.80 0.19
CA THR A 35 -2.85 -13.31 0.38
C THR A 35 -2.93 -11.80 0.46
N THR A 36 -1.88 -11.15 0.98
CA THR A 36 -1.81 -9.69 1.12
C THR A 36 -1.02 -9.07 -0.03
N SER A 37 0.06 -9.74 -0.47
CA SER A 37 0.94 -9.28 -1.55
C SER A 37 1.48 -7.85 -1.33
N CYS A 38 1.59 -7.37 -0.08
CA CYS A 38 1.99 -6.00 0.25
C CYS A 38 3.32 -5.60 -0.40
N LYS A 39 4.30 -6.52 -0.36
CA LYS A 39 5.64 -6.32 -0.93
C LYS A 39 5.67 -6.06 -2.44
N ASN A 40 4.63 -6.44 -3.18
CA ASN A 40 4.58 -6.20 -4.63
C ASN A 40 4.47 -4.70 -4.96
N CYS A 41 3.90 -3.91 -4.07
CA CYS A 41 3.78 -2.46 -4.23
C CYS A 41 4.75 -1.70 -3.33
N HIS A 42 4.98 -2.19 -2.10
CA HIS A 42 5.76 -1.49 -1.08
C HIS A 42 7.17 -2.06 -0.86
N ALA A 43 7.65 -2.95 -1.74
CA ALA A 43 8.93 -3.67 -1.67
C ALA A 43 9.08 -4.62 -0.45
N ASN A 44 10.10 -5.48 -0.50
CA ASN A 44 10.30 -6.54 0.49
C ASN A 44 10.45 -6.03 1.93
N ASN A 45 11.09 -4.87 2.09
CA ASN A 45 11.35 -4.27 3.40
C ASN A 45 10.51 -3.01 3.62
N ALA A 46 9.31 -2.93 3.04
CA ALA A 46 8.44 -1.76 3.19
C ALA A 46 9.07 -0.43 2.73
N GLN A 47 10.06 -0.49 1.83
CA GLN A 47 10.82 0.66 1.34
C GLN A 47 10.07 1.44 0.27
N GLY A 48 8.89 0.99 -0.15
CA GLY A 48 8.08 1.66 -1.17
C GLY A 48 8.46 1.26 -2.60
N GLY A 49 8.18 2.15 -3.54
CA GLY A 49 8.37 1.97 -4.96
C GLY A 49 7.13 2.47 -5.70
N TYR A 50 6.24 1.54 -6.06
CA TYR A 50 4.93 1.92 -6.61
C TYR A 50 3.98 2.44 -5.52
N GLY A 51 3.93 1.72 -4.40
CA GLY A 51 3.33 2.22 -3.16
C GLY A 51 4.31 3.09 -2.38
N PRO A 52 3.82 3.94 -1.46
CA PRO A 52 4.67 4.73 -0.59
C PRO A 52 5.58 3.85 0.27
N ASP A 53 6.73 4.39 0.67
CA ASP A 53 7.56 3.81 1.73
C ASP A 53 6.79 3.81 3.07
N LEU A 54 6.89 2.70 3.81
CA LEU A 54 6.29 2.54 5.15
C LEU A 54 7.36 2.23 6.21
N ALA A 55 8.53 1.73 5.81
CA ALA A 55 9.64 1.43 6.68
C ALA A 55 10.02 2.67 7.52
N GLY A 56 9.96 2.54 8.85
CA GLY A 56 10.33 3.61 9.78
C GLY A 56 9.49 4.88 9.67
N ARG A 57 8.38 4.85 8.91
CA ARG A 57 7.51 6.01 8.71
C ARG A 57 6.70 6.24 9.98
N LYS A 58 6.64 7.50 10.42
CA LYS A 58 5.97 7.89 11.68
C LYS A 58 4.45 8.03 11.53
N LEU A 59 3.79 7.02 10.95
CA LEU A 59 2.33 6.95 10.94
C LEU A 59 1.83 6.62 12.34
N THR A 60 0.67 7.13 12.73
CA THR A 60 -0.05 6.59 13.88
C THR A 60 -0.70 5.25 13.50
N PHE A 61 -0.98 4.40 14.50
CA PHE A 61 -1.71 3.16 14.25
C PHE A 61 -3.07 3.40 13.58
N ALA A 62 -3.79 4.46 13.98
CA ALA A 62 -5.07 4.81 13.37
C ALA A 62 -4.93 5.17 11.88
N GLN A 63 -3.88 5.92 11.51
CA GLN A 63 -3.59 6.25 10.11
C GLN A 63 -3.22 5.00 9.31
N PHE A 64 -2.39 4.12 9.88
CA PHE A 64 -2.02 2.86 9.25
C PHE A 64 -3.22 1.94 9.05
N ASN A 65 -4.04 1.75 10.09
CA ASN A 65 -5.25 0.94 10.02
C ASN A 65 -6.23 1.50 8.99
N HIS A 66 -6.41 2.82 8.94
CA HIS A 66 -7.23 3.44 7.91
C HIS A 66 -6.70 3.17 6.51
N ALA A 67 -5.39 3.28 6.27
CA ALA A 67 -4.80 2.99 4.97
C ALA A 67 -4.97 1.51 4.57
N VAL A 68 -4.88 0.57 5.51
CA VAL A 68 -5.09 -0.86 5.23
C VAL A 68 -6.56 -1.19 4.95
N GLN A 69 -7.47 -0.60 5.71
CA GLN A 69 -8.90 -0.93 5.67
C GLN A 69 -9.66 -0.13 4.61
N LYS A 70 -9.31 1.14 4.41
CA LYS A 70 -9.99 2.08 3.52
C LYS A 70 -8.96 2.93 2.75
N PRO A 71 -8.13 2.29 1.91
CA PRO A 71 -7.10 2.99 1.15
C PRO A 71 -7.67 3.96 0.12
N TRP A 72 -6.79 4.85 -0.34
CA TRP A 72 -7.05 5.71 -1.49
C TRP A 72 -6.28 5.21 -2.72
N GLY A 73 -6.80 5.53 -3.91
CA GLY A 73 -6.14 5.21 -5.17
C GLY A 73 -6.22 3.71 -5.51
N VAL A 74 -5.08 3.14 -5.90
CA VAL A 74 -4.98 1.77 -6.45
C VAL A 74 -4.66 0.71 -5.41
N MET A 75 -4.34 1.09 -4.17
CA MET A 75 -4.06 0.13 -3.10
C MET A 75 -5.36 -0.62 -2.75
N PRO A 76 -5.38 -1.96 -2.75
CA PRO A 76 -6.58 -2.72 -2.40
C PRO A 76 -6.88 -2.60 -0.90
N SER A 77 -8.17 -2.65 -0.56
CA SER A 77 -8.63 -2.74 0.82
C SER A 77 -8.45 -4.16 1.37
N PHE A 78 -8.10 -4.27 2.65
CA PHE A 78 -7.90 -5.56 3.34
C PHE A 78 -8.86 -5.75 4.54
N PRO A 79 -10.19 -5.75 4.34
CA PRO A 79 -11.19 -5.85 5.41
C PRO A 79 -11.18 -7.20 6.14
N GLN A 80 -10.54 -8.20 5.56
CA GLN A 80 -10.36 -9.52 6.15
C GLN A 80 -9.32 -9.54 7.28
N LEU A 81 -8.46 -8.52 7.40
CA LEU A 81 -7.47 -8.45 8.47
C LEU A 81 -8.12 -7.91 9.75
N ASN A 82 -7.98 -8.66 10.85
CA ASN A 82 -8.43 -8.22 12.16
C ASN A 82 -7.43 -7.25 12.82
N ASP A 83 -7.85 -6.60 13.91
CA ASP A 83 -7.05 -5.58 14.60
C ASP A 83 -5.66 -6.09 15.02
N LYS A 84 -5.56 -7.35 15.45
CA LYS A 84 -4.28 -7.96 15.81
C LYS A 84 -3.36 -8.09 14.59
N GLN A 85 -3.87 -8.58 13.47
CA GLN A 85 -3.07 -8.71 12.23
C GLN A 85 -2.60 -7.35 11.73
N VAL A 86 -3.43 -6.31 11.84
CA VAL A 86 -3.02 -4.94 11.49
C VAL A 86 -1.98 -4.41 12.48
N ALA A 87 -2.11 -4.68 13.78
CA ALA A 87 -1.11 -4.29 14.78
C ALA A 87 0.24 -4.99 14.57
N ASP A 88 0.22 -6.28 14.22
CA ASP A 88 1.42 -7.06 13.88
C ASP A 88 2.13 -6.45 12.65
N LEU A 89 1.37 -6.15 11.58
CA LEU A 89 1.90 -5.45 10.39
C LEU A 89 2.48 -4.07 10.73
N TYR A 90 1.77 -3.30 11.55
CA TYR A 90 2.22 -1.98 12.00
C TYR A 90 3.52 -2.08 12.80
N ALA A 91 3.63 -3.04 13.72
CA ALA A 91 4.84 -3.30 14.50
C ALA A 91 6.03 -3.68 13.60
N TYR A 92 5.80 -4.49 12.58
CA TYR A 92 6.82 -4.83 11.58
C TYR A 92 7.32 -3.59 10.85
N VAL A 93 6.46 -2.84 10.15
CA VAL A 93 6.91 -1.74 9.28
C VAL A 93 7.46 -0.55 10.08
N SER A 94 6.90 -0.28 11.27
CA SER A 94 7.39 0.80 12.15
C SER A 94 8.74 0.48 12.79
N GLY A 95 9.09 -0.80 12.91
CA GLY A 95 10.38 -1.26 13.44
C GLY A 95 11.51 -1.30 12.40
N LEU A 96 11.20 -1.12 11.11
CA LEU A 96 12.21 -1.10 10.05
C LEU A 96 12.94 0.24 10.00
N PRO A 97 14.22 0.25 9.54
CA PRO A 97 14.93 1.49 9.31
C PRO A 97 14.26 2.27 8.17
N GLY A 98 14.02 3.57 8.39
CA GLY A 98 13.49 4.47 7.38
C GLY A 98 14.44 4.64 6.19
N VAL A 99 13.88 4.98 5.03
CA VAL A 99 14.63 5.27 3.81
C VAL A 99 14.53 6.75 3.46
N ALA A 100 15.58 7.30 2.84
CA ALA A 100 15.58 8.69 2.38
C ALA A 100 14.71 8.88 1.12
N GLU A 101 14.69 7.86 0.25
CA GLU A 101 13.89 7.82 -0.97
C GLU A 101 13.22 6.45 -1.09
N PRO A 102 12.03 6.36 -1.71
CA PRO A 102 11.39 5.08 -1.97
C PRO A 102 12.27 4.13 -2.79
N GLY A 103 12.09 2.83 -2.57
CA GLY A 103 12.75 1.78 -3.34
C GLY A 103 12.44 1.84 -4.84
N PRO A 104 13.16 1.07 -5.68
CA PRO A 104 12.86 1.03 -7.10
C PRO A 104 11.46 0.47 -7.36
N TRP A 105 10.88 0.87 -8.49
CA TRP A 105 9.63 0.29 -8.97
C TRP A 105 9.80 -1.21 -9.22
N ARG A 106 8.74 -1.99 -8.99
CA ARG A 106 8.76 -3.46 -9.15
C ARG A 106 9.30 -3.89 -10.50
N PHE A 107 8.94 -3.15 -11.54
CA PHE A 107 9.52 -3.31 -12.87
C PHE A 107 10.29 -2.04 -13.22
N PRO A 108 11.63 -2.09 -13.30
CA PRO A 108 12.41 -0.92 -13.67
C PRO A 108 12.15 -0.55 -15.13
N LEU A 109 12.24 0.74 -15.44
CA LEU A 109 12.21 1.22 -16.82
C LEU A 109 13.56 0.95 -17.49
N PRO A 110 13.62 0.24 -18.63
CA PRO A 110 14.87 0.08 -19.40
C PRO A 110 15.40 1.41 -19.94
N ASP A 111 16.72 1.58 -20.05
CA ASP A 111 17.36 2.84 -20.51
C ASP A 111 16.85 3.33 -21.88
N ASN A 112 16.53 2.39 -22.79
CA ASN A 112 16.00 2.69 -24.13
C ASN A 112 14.54 2.25 -24.29
N ALA A 113 13.74 2.38 -23.24
CA ALA A 113 12.34 2.00 -23.26
C ALA A 113 11.57 2.73 -24.37
N PRO A 114 10.90 2.01 -25.30
CA PRO A 114 9.96 2.63 -26.23
C PRO A 114 8.88 3.41 -25.47
N LYS A 115 8.33 4.46 -26.08
CA LYS A 115 7.34 5.35 -25.44
C LYS A 115 6.17 4.60 -24.78
N GLY A 116 5.69 3.52 -25.40
CA GLY A 116 4.64 2.67 -24.82
C GLY A 116 5.04 2.04 -23.49
N GLN A 117 6.30 1.62 -23.34
CA GLN A 117 6.84 1.11 -22.07
C GLN A 117 6.98 2.23 -21.04
N VAL A 118 7.44 3.42 -21.43
CA VAL A 118 7.50 4.59 -20.52
C VAL A 118 6.12 4.91 -19.95
N VAL A 119 5.09 4.95 -20.80
CA VAL A 119 3.71 5.21 -20.38
C VAL A 119 3.20 4.10 -19.45
N ALA A 120 3.40 2.83 -19.83
CA ALA A 120 2.91 1.69 -19.06
C ALA A 120 3.62 1.52 -17.71
N LEU A 121 4.92 1.79 -17.63
CA LEU A 121 5.73 1.55 -16.44
C LEU A 121 5.83 2.77 -15.54
N SER A 122 5.98 3.99 -16.08
CA SER A 122 6.43 5.14 -15.30
C SER A 122 5.45 6.33 -15.30
N THR A 123 4.59 6.45 -16.31
CA THR A 123 3.60 7.55 -16.36
C THR A 123 2.27 7.15 -15.73
N ILE A 124 1.68 6.05 -16.19
CA ILE A 124 0.35 5.58 -15.73
C ILE A 124 0.52 4.41 -14.75
N GLY A 125 1.60 3.64 -14.87
CA GLY A 125 1.93 2.54 -13.96
C GLY A 125 1.11 1.27 -14.16
N CYS A 126 0.40 1.13 -15.29
CA CYS A 126 -0.37 -0.08 -15.65
C CYS A 126 0.43 -1.36 -15.47
N ALA A 127 1.70 -1.33 -15.85
CA ALA A 127 2.60 -2.48 -15.80
C ALA A 127 2.94 -2.94 -14.38
N MET A 128 2.74 -2.12 -13.34
CA MET A 128 2.94 -2.53 -11.95
C MET A 128 1.98 -3.63 -11.52
N CYS A 129 0.79 -3.65 -12.13
CA CYS A 129 -0.23 -4.68 -11.92
C CYS A 129 -0.32 -5.66 -13.10
N HIS A 130 -0.14 -5.18 -14.34
CA HIS A 130 -0.36 -5.95 -15.57
C HIS A 130 0.92 -6.41 -16.29
N THR A 131 2.06 -6.36 -15.62
CA THR A 131 3.40 -6.69 -16.14
C THR A 131 3.91 -5.71 -17.22
N PRO A 132 5.24 -5.66 -17.48
CA PRO A 132 5.84 -4.70 -18.42
C PRO A 132 5.34 -4.80 -19.86
N ILE A 133 4.86 -5.98 -20.25
CA ILE A 133 4.35 -6.23 -21.60
C ILE A 133 2.82 -6.26 -21.63
N LEU A 134 2.13 -5.87 -20.55
CA LEU A 134 0.66 -5.87 -20.50
C LEU A 134 0.07 -7.22 -20.98
N ASP A 135 0.73 -8.32 -20.63
CA ASP A 135 0.39 -9.66 -21.12
C ASP A 135 -0.99 -10.11 -20.66
N THR A 136 -1.41 -9.73 -19.45
CA THR A 136 -2.71 -10.09 -18.88
C THR A 136 -3.87 -9.49 -19.69
N PRO A 137 -3.94 -8.15 -19.91
CA PRO A 137 -4.97 -7.59 -20.76
C PRO A 137 -4.82 -8.02 -22.23
N ARG A 138 -3.60 -8.20 -22.75
CA ARG A 138 -3.40 -8.72 -24.12
C ARG A 138 -3.93 -10.14 -24.31
N ARG A 139 -3.69 -11.04 -23.35
CA ARG A 139 -4.22 -12.40 -23.38
C ARG A 139 -5.75 -12.41 -23.31
N GLY A 140 -6.33 -11.62 -22.39
CA GLY A 140 -7.79 -11.51 -22.30
C GLY A 140 -8.45 -10.95 -23.57
N ILE A 141 -7.83 -9.99 -24.24
CA ILE A 141 -8.33 -9.46 -25.52
C ILE A 141 -8.18 -10.50 -26.64
N ALA A 142 -7.07 -11.24 -26.69
CA ALA A 142 -6.89 -12.33 -27.64
C ALA A 142 -7.90 -13.47 -27.44
N GLU A 143 -8.22 -13.82 -26.19
CA GLU A 143 -9.30 -14.74 -25.84
C GLU A 143 -10.68 -14.22 -26.30
N ALA A 144 -10.87 -12.91 -26.36
CA ALA A 144 -12.08 -12.26 -26.86
C ALA A 144 -12.08 -11.99 -28.39
N ASN A 145 -11.18 -12.62 -29.15
CA ASN A 145 -10.97 -12.51 -30.61
C ASN A 145 -10.13 -11.32 -31.11
N GLY A 146 -9.43 -10.59 -30.24
CA GLY A 146 -8.45 -9.57 -30.66
C GLY A 146 -7.07 -10.17 -30.88
N ASP A 147 -6.77 -10.63 -32.09
CA ASP A 147 -5.47 -11.23 -32.41
C ASP A 147 -4.31 -10.21 -32.41
N PHE A 148 -3.08 -10.71 -32.56
CA PHE A 148 -1.89 -9.85 -32.53
C PHE A 148 -1.80 -8.90 -33.73
N GLU A 149 -2.43 -9.23 -34.87
CA GLU A 149 -2.46 -8.35 -36.03
C GLU A 149 -3.41 -7.17 -35.79
N TRP A 150 -4.57 -7.40 -35.17
CA TRP A 150 -5.48 -6.34 -34.76
C TRP A 150 -4.77 -5.24 -33.96
N PHE A 151 -3.91 -5.61 -33.00
CA PHE A 151 -3.13 -4.65 -32.21
C PHE A 151 -2.07 -3.86 -33.01
N LYS A 152 -1.61 -4.37 -34.16
CA LYS A 152 -0.63 -3.67 -35.01
C LYS A 152 -1.28 -2.66 -35.96
N HIS A 153 -2.56 -2.85 -36.28
CA HIS A 153 -3.26 -2.09 -37.32
C HIS A 153 -4.30 -1.09 -36.77
N MET A 154 -4.41 -0.95 -35.45
CA MET A 154 -5.19 0.10 -34.77
C MET A 154 -4.31 1.25 -34.30
#